data_AF-A0A3C0CY57-F1
#
_entry.id   AF-A0A3C0CY57-F1
#
_cell.length_a   1.000
_cell.length_b   1.000
_cell.length_c   1.000
_cell.angle_alpha   90.00
_cell.angle_beta   90.00
_cell.angle_gamma   90.00
#
_symmetry.space_group_name_H-M   'P 1'
#
loop_
_entity.id
_entity.type
_entity.pdbx_description
1 polymer ?
#
loop_
_entity_poly.entity_id
_entity_poly.type
_entity_poly.pdbx_seq_one_letter_code
_entity_poly.pdbx_strand_id
1 'polypeptide(L)' 'MSNYTVKRTSLTDIARLANVSKPVVYTVLKNRENTNIGVSQETRERILKIASELGYVA' A
#
# COMPACT_ATOMS: atom_id res chain seq x y z
N MET A 1 31.81 -0.11 -6.05
CA MET A 1 30.59 0.32 -6.77
C MET A 1 29.36 -0.18 -6.01
N SER A 2 28.44 0.70 -5.64
CA SER A 2 27.23 0.33 -4.87
C SER A 2 26.21 -0.36 -5.78
N ASN A 3 25.77 -1.57 -5.41
CA ASN A 3 24.70 -2.29 -6.09
C ASN A 3 23.38 -1.57 -5.81
N TYR A 4 22.95 -0.68 -6.71
CA TYR A 4 21.60 -0.13 -6.67
C TYR A 4 20.61 -1.21 -7.13
N THR A 5 20.18 -2.07 -6.21
CA THR A 5 18.97 -2.86 -6.42
C THR A 5 17.82 -1.88 -6.49
N VAL A 6 17.15 -1.77 -7.65
CA VAL A 6 15.88 -1.05 -7.78
C VAL A 6 14.90 -1.72 -6.82
N LYS A 7 14.80 -1.19 -5.59
CA LYS A 7 13.92 -1.74 -4.56
C LYS A 7 12.50 -1.47 -5.01
N ARG A 8 11.90 -2.43 -5.71
CA ARG A 8 10.48 -2.36 -6.09
C ARG A 8 9.68 -2.07 -4.82
N THR A 9 8.91 -1.00 -4.85
CA THR A 9 8.00 -0.63 -3.77
C THR A 9 7.15 -1.84 -3.38
N SER A 10 7.38 -2.37 -2.18
CA SER A 10 6.67 -3.54 -1.69
C SER A 10 5.39 -3.12 -0.96
N LEU A 11 4.35 -3.94 -1.08
CA LEU A 11 3.14 -3.82 -0.26
C LEU A 11 3.47 -3.75 1.24
N THR A 12 4.56 -4.38 1.67
CA THR A 12 5.04 -4.33 3.06
C THR A 12 5.53 -2.95 3.47
N ASP A 13 6.21 -2.22 2.58
CA ASP A 13 6.67 -0.86 2.87
C ASP A 13 5.47 0.09 2.97
N ILE A 14 4.51 -0.01 2.04
CA ILE A 14 3.25 0.76 2.08
C ILE A 14 2.48 0.46 3.38
N ALA A 15 2.37 -0.80 3.78
CA ALA A 15 1.68 -1.21 5.00
C ALA A 15 2.31 -0.62 6.26
N ARG A 16 3.65 -0.61 6.33
CA ARG A 16 4.38 0.01 7.45
C ARG A 16 4.14 1.51 7.54
N LEU A 17 4.22 2.22 6.40
CA LEU A 17 4.03 3.67 6.36
C LEU A 17 2.58 4.08 6.66
N ALA A 18 1.62 3.28 6.20
CA ALA A 18 0.20 3.53 6.47
C ALA A 18 -0.24 3.07 7.87
N ASN A 19 0.64 2.39 8.62
CA ASN A 19 0.35 1.76 9.91
C ASN A 19 -0.84 0.77 9.86
N VAL A 20 -0.84 -0.10 8.85
CA VAL A 20 -1.88 -1.13 8.66
C VAL A 20 -1.25 -2.47 8.31
N SER A 21 -2.07 -3.52 8.30
CA SER A 21 -1.62 -4.83 7.84
C SER A 21 -1.52 -4.90 6.32
N LYS A 22 -0.57 -5.69 5.80
CA LYS A 22 -0.40 -5.98 4.36
C LYS A 22 -1.71 -6.38 3.62
N PRO A 23 -2.61 -7.23 4.17
CA PRO A 23 -3.87 -7.55 3.51
C PRO A 23 -4.81 -6.34 3.34
N VAL A 24 -4.76 -5.35 4.24
CA VAL A 24 -5.52 -4.10 4.12
C VAL A 24 -5.02 -3.30 2.90
N VAL A 25 -3.70 -3.19 2.74
CA VAL A 25 -3.11 -2.52 1.57
C VAL A 25 -3.48 -3.26 0.28
N TYR A 26 -3.36 -4.59 0.26
CA TYR A 26 -3.71 -5.40 -0.89
C TYR A 26 -5.19 -5.22 -1.29
N THR A 27 -6.10 -5.24 -0.31
CA THR A 27 -7.53 -5.12 -0.59
C THR A 27 -7.86 -3.73 -1.16
N VAL A 28 -7.27 -2.66 -0.61
CA VAL A 28 -7.46 -1.29 -1.11
C VAL A 28 -6.92 -1.13 -2.53
N LEU A 29 -5.70 -1.61 -2.80
CA LEU A 29 -5.10 -1.52 -4.14
C LEU A 29 -5.84 -2.38 -5.18
N LYS A 30 -6.56 -3.41 -4.74
CA LYS A 30 -7.42 -4.25 -5.61
C LYS A 30 -8.89 -3.84 -5.58
N ASN A 31 -9.25 -2.72 -4.93
CA ASN A 31 -10.62 -2.23 -4.77
C ASN A 31 -11.59 -3.27 -4.17
N ARG A 32 -11.14 -4.00 -3.13
CA ARG A 32 -11.87 -5.09 -2.44
C ARG A 32 -12.17 -4.78 -0.97
N GLU A 33 -11.95 -3.55 -0.52
CA GLU A 33 -12.08 -3.05 0.85
C GLU A 33 -13.50 -3.03 1.46
N ASN A 34 -14.47 -3.73 0.87
CA ASN A 34 -15.83 -3.88 1.41
C ASN A 34 -16.38 -5.31 1.27
N THR A 35 -15.57 -6.27 0.79
CA THR A 35 -16.01 -7.66 0.65
C THR A 35 -15.77 -8.47 1.92
N ASN A 36 -14.61 -8.29 2.56
CA ASN A 36 -14.21 -9.07 3.76
C ASN A 36 -13.50 -8.23 4.82
N ILE A 37 -12.91 -7.08 4.45
CA ILE A 37 -12.13 -6.23 5.34
C ILE A 37 -12.70 -4.83 5.19
N GLY A 38 -13.35 -4.32 6.23
CA GLY A 38 -13.81 -2.95 6.26
C GLY A 38 -12.63 -1.99 6.41
N VAL A 39 -12.53 -1.02 5.52
CA VAL A 39 -11.49 0.02 5.57
C VAL A 39 -12.17 1.38 5.59
N SER A 40 -11.81 2.22 6.56
CA SER A 40 -12.31 3.59 6.61
C SER A 40 -11.81 4.40 5.42
N GLN A 41 -12.59 5.41 4.99
CA GLN A 41 -12.19 6.27 3.88
C GLN A 41 -10.83 6.95 4.14
N GLU A 42 -10.60 7.43 5.36
CA GLU A 42 -9.31 8.02 5.76
C GLU A 42 -8.14 7.04 5.57
N THR A 43 -8.31 5.77 5.97
CA THR A 43 -7.26 4.76 5.84
C THR A 43 -7.00 4.45 4.37
N ARG A 44 -8.06 4.35 3.56
CA ARG A 44 -7.99 4.14 2.11
C ARG A 44 -7.20 5.27 1.44
N GLU A 45 -7.53 6.52 1.73
CA GLU A 45 -6.86 7.70 1.17
C GLU A 45 -5.38 7.74 1.55
N ARG A 46 -5.05 7.43 2.81
CA ARG A 46 -3.66 7.36 3.28
C ARG A 46 -2.86 6.32 2.50
N ILE A 47 -3.42 5.12 2.29
CA ILE A 47 -2.76 4.04 1.54
C ILE A 47 -2.53 4.46 0.08
N LEU A 48 -3.55 5.03 -0.57
CA LEU A 48 -3.46 5.47 -1.96
C LEU A 48 -2.43 6.60 -2.14
N LYS A 49 -2.39 7.55 -1.20
CA LYS A 49 -1.40 8.63 -1.19
C LYS A 49 0.03 8.07 -1.10
N ILE A 50 0.29 7.20 -0.13
CA ILE A 50 1.61 6.58 0.07
C ILE A 50 2.01 5.74 -1.15
N ALA A 51 1.07 4.97 -1.71
CA ALA A 51 1.33 4.19 -2.92
C ALA A 51 1.73 5.09 -4.10
N SER A 52 1.06 6.23 -4.27
CA SER A 52 1.40 7.23 -5.29
C SER A 52 2.77 7.87 -5.04
N GLU A 53 3.07 8.28 -3.80
CA GLU A 53 4.37 8.88 -3.43
C GLU A 53 5.55 7.93 -3.67
N LEU A 54 5.31 6.61 -3.53
CA LEU A 54 6.31 5.58 -3.76
C LEU A 54 6.35 5.06 -5.21
N GLY A 55 5.58 5.66 -6.12
CA GLY A 55 5.52 5.24 -7.52
C GLY A 55 5.06 3.78 -7.69
N TYR A 56 4.18 3.29 -6.80
CA TYR A 56 3.64 1.95 -6.92
C TYR A 56 2.72 1.86 -8.13
N VAL A 57 3.10 1.02 -9.10
CA VAL A 57 2.28 0.67 -10.27
C VAL A 57 1.72 -0.73 -10.03
N ALA A 58 0.39 -0.85 -9.96
CA ALA A 58 -0.35 -2.05 -9.56
C ALA A 58 -0.49 -3.12 -10.64
#